data_AF-A0A2N7QVP3-F1
#
_entry.id   AF-A0A2N7QVP3-F1
#
_cell.length_a   1.000
_cell.length_b   1.000
_cell.length_c   1.000
_cell.angle_alpha   90.00
_cell.angle_beta   90.00
_cell.angle_gamma   90.00
#
_symmetry.space_group_name_H-M   'P 1'
#
loop_
_entity.id
_entity.type
_entity.pdbx_description
1 polymer ?
#
loop_
_entity_poly.entity_id
_entity_poly.type
_entity_poly.pdbx_seq_one_letter_code
_entity_poly.pdbx_strand_id
1 'polypeptide(L)'
;MPNLPHSIELHDSMISGMETRGDSLLITFSHAYVHLDGKGWSQAVEIQIDEARLGGDSVSLPAKVADGRLVTDEGPHDNLLMLPLSTKGAIQLEIELFSGEVVRITGRGLVVRPIGAATFLEEVAGRL
;
A
#
# COMPACT_ATOMS: atom_id res chain seq x y z
N MET A 1 -0.58 -7.72 -22.41
CA MET A 1 -0.31 -6.53 -21.59
C MET A 1 1.21 -6.42 -21.43
N PRO A 2 1.79 -5.22 -21.23
CA PRO A 2 3.12 -5.21 -20.63
C PRO A 2 3.02 -5.96 -19.30
N ASN A 3 3.97 -6.84 -19.02
CA ASN A 3 4.10 -7.43 -17.69
C ASN A 3 4.12 -6.27 -16.70
N LEU A 4 3.15 -6.22 -15.77
CA LEU A 4 3.19 -5.20 -14.74
C LEU A 4 4.51 -5.38 -13.99
N PRO A 5 5.29 -4.31 -13.81
CA PRO A 5 6.50 -4.36 -13.02
C PRO A 5 6.20 -4.87 -11.61
N HIS A 6 7.20 -5.46 -10.96
CA HIS A 6 7.08 -5.96 -9.60
C HIS A 6 6.51 -4.88 -8.67
N SER A 7 5.30 -5.10 -8.15
CA SER A 7 4.55 -4.07 -7.42
C SER A 7 3.52 -4.67 -6.49
N ILE A 8 3.10 -3.90 -5.49
CA ILE A 8 1.86 -4.17 -4.76
C ILE A 8 0.75 -3.30 -5.33
N GLU A 9 -0.48 -3.82 -5.32
CA GLU A 9 -1.70 -3.10 -5.65
C GLU A 9 -2.49 -2.80 -4.37
N LEU A 10 -2.80 -1.53 -4.14
CA LEU A 10 -3.57 -1.10 -2.96
C LEU A 10 -5.02 -1.56 -3.03
N HIS A 11 -5.65 -1.52 -4.21
CA HIS A 11 -7.00 -2.03 -4.44
C HIS A 11 -7.12 -3.49 -3.95
N ASP A 12 -8.24 -3.81 -3.29
CA ASP A 12 -8.54 -5.11 -2.68
C ASP A 12 -7.60 -5.59 -1.56
N SER A 13 -6.61 -4.77 -1.17
CA SER A 13 -5.77 -5.05 -0.01
C SER A 13 -6.54 -4.93 1.31
N MET A 14 -5.99 -5.51 2.38
CA MET A 14 -6.57 -5.51 3.73
C MET A 14 -5.61 -4.90 4.74
N ILE A 15 -5.93 -3.71 5.26
CA ILE A 15 -5.22 -3.10 6.39
C ILE A 15 -5.63 -3.83 7.66
N SER A 16 -4.68 -4.44 8.36
CA SER A 16 -4.89 -5.14 9.62
C SER A 16 -4.42 -4.35 10.84
N GLY A 17 -3.55 -3.35 10.64
CA GLY A 17 -2.97 -2.57 11.72
C GLY A 17 -2.47 -1.21 11.28
N MET A 18 -2.58 -0.23 12.17
CA MET A 18 -1.94 1.08 12.05
C MET A 18 -1.36 1.43 13.42
N GLU A 19 -0.05 1.64 13.49
CA GLU A 19 0.65 1.88 14.76
C GLU A 19 1.67 3.00 14.61
N THR A 20 1.60 4.00 15.49
CA THR A 20 2.63 5.03 15.60
C THR A 20 3.79 4.53 16.47
N ARG A 21 5.01 4.53 15.94
CA ARG A 21 6.25 4.19 16.66
C ARG A 21 7.24 5.35 16.57
N GLY A 22 7.34 6.12 17.66
CA GLY A 22 8.08 7.36 17.65
C GLY A 22 7.44 8.35 16.67
N ASP A 23 8.22 8.86 15.73
CA ASP A 23 7.74 9.78 14.70
C ASP A 23 7.23 9.08 13.44
N SER A 24 7.32 7.74 13.36
CA SER A 24 6.89 6.99 12.18
C SER A 24 5.50 6.36 12.39
N LEU A 25 4.73 6.26 11.31
CA LEU A 25 3.51 5.45 11.24
C LEU A 25 3.81 4.18 10.46
N LEU A 26 3.41 3.04 11.03
CA LEU A 26 3.46 1.74 10.39
C LEU A 26 2.05 1.30 10.05
N ILE A 27 1.82 1.01 8.77
CA ILE A 27 0.57 0.45 8.26
C ILE A 27 0.86 -1.00 7.90
N THR A 28 0.17 -1.93 8.55
CA THR A 28 0.28 -3.36 8.26
C THR A 28 -0.88 -3.79 7.39
N PHE A 29 -0.55 -4.38 6.25
CA PHE A 29 -1.47 -5.08 5.38
C PHE A 29 -1.34 -6.58 5.64
N SER A 30 -2.41 -7.24 6.09
CA SER A 30 -2.44 -8.70 6.18
C SER A 30 -2.52 -9.36 4.81
N HIS A 31 -2.98 -8.61 3.81
CA HIS A 31 -3.07 -9.01 2.41
C HIS A 31 -2.83 -7.81 1.51
N ALA A 32 -1.88 -7.94 0.59
CA ALA A 32 -1.75 -7.12 -0.60
C ALA A 32 -1.62 -8.02 -1.83
N TYR A 33 -2.20 -7.60 -2.95
CA TYR A 33 -2.00 -8.27 -4.23
C TYR A 33 -0.67 -7.81 -4.81
N VAL A 34 0.18 -8.77 -5.19
CA VAL A 34 1.52 -8.54 -5.74
C VAL A 34 1.53 -8.98 -7.19
N HIS A 35 1.90 -8.06 -8.08
CA HIS A 35 2.20 -8.36 -9.48
C HIS A 35 3.67 -8.72 -9.62
N LEU A 36 3.97 -9.89 -10.18
CA LEU A 36 5.35 -10.31 -10.49
C LEU A 36 5.36 -11.27 -11.68
N ASP A 37 6.11 -10.92 -12.73
CA ASP A 37 6.30 -11.75 -13.93
C ASP A 37 5.00 -12.26 -14.59
N GLY A 38 3.96 -11.41 -14.59
CA GLY A 38 2.64 -11.75 -15.13
C GLY A 38 1.81 -12.66 -14.21
N LYS A 39 2.18 -12.79 -12.94
CA LYS A 39 1.49 -13.60 -11.93
C LYS A 39 1.01 -12.75 -10.77
N GLY A 40 -0.09 -13.20 -10.18
CA GLY A 40 -0.70 -12.64 -8.99
C GLY A 40 -0.33 -13.43 -7.75
N TRP A 41 0.05 -12.71 -6.70
CA TRP A 41 0.39 -13.29 -5.41
C TRP A 41 -0.29 -12.53 -4.27
N SER A 42 -0.60 -13.23 -3.19
CA SER A 42 -0.99 -12.62 -1.92
C SER A 42 0.22 -12.55 -1.00
N GLN A 43 0.52 -11.38 -0.44
CA GLN A 43 1.56 -11.24 0.56
C GLN A 43 1.20 -10.20 1.61
N ALA A 44 1.61 -10.41 2.86
CA ALA A 44 1.54 -9.37 3.87
C ALA A 44 2.59 -8.30 3.59
N VAL A 45 2.28 -7.03 3.87
CA VAL A 45 3.16 -5.89 3.59
C VAL A 45 3.11 -4.91 4.75
N GLU A 46 4.23 -4.28 5.06
CA GLU A 46 4.31 -3.12 5.94
C GLU A 46 4.69 -1.88 5.13
N ILE A 47 3.95 -0.79 5.33
CA ILE A 47 4.33 0.54 4.85
C ILE A 47 4.73 1.36 6.07
N GLN A 48 5.98 1.79 6.12
CA GLN A 48 6.47 2.74 7.10
C GLN A 48 6.55 4.12 6.48
N ILE A 49 6.01 5.12 7.17
CA ILE A 49 6.08 6.53 6.80
C ILE A 49 6.74 7.27 7.96
N ASP A 50 7.83 7.99 7.71
CA ASP A 50 8.48 8.77 8.77
C ASP A 50 7.83 10.15 8.92
N GLU A 51 7.88 10.71 10.12
CA GLU A 51 7.22 11.97 10.49
C GLU A 51 5.75 12.05 10.08
N ALA A 52 5.06 10.92 10.24
CA ALA A 52 3.72 10.74 9.75
C ALA A 52 2.70 11.54 10.57
N ARG A 53 1.77 12.15 9.86
CA ARG A 53 0.58 12.80 10.42
C ARG A 53 -0.64 12.21 9.76
N LEU A 54 -1.41 11.50 10.57
CA LEU A 54 -2.73 10.99 10.19
C LEU A 54 -3.74 12.14 10.26
N GLY A 55 -4.45 12.36 9.16
CA GLY A 55 -5.58 13.27 9.08
C GLY A 55 -6.88 12.49 8.84
N GLY A 56 -7.98 13.02 9.38
CA GLY A 56 -9.31 12.40 9.31
C GLY A 56 -9.71 11.67 10.59
N ASP A 57 -10.83 10.97 10.51
CA ASP A 57 -11.41 10.20 11.61
C ASP A 57 -10.66 8.87 11.83
N SER A 58 -10.86 8.27 13.01
CA SER A 58 -10.31 6.95 13.32
C SER A 58 -10.93 5.88 12.42
N VAL A 59 -10.11 5.05 11.80
CA VAL A 59 -10.54 3.93 10.97
C VAL A 59 -10.83 2.71 11.84
N SER A 60 -11.93 2.00 11.57
CA SER A 60 -12.17 0.68 12.15
C SER A 60 -11.35 -0.39 11.42
N LEU A 61 -10.52 -1.13 12.16
CA LEU A 61 -9.67 -2.19 11.61
C LEU A 61 -10.22 -3.59 11.97
N PRO A 62 -10.03 -4.61 11.11
CA PRO A 62 -9.38 -4.54 9.80
C PRO A 62 -10.25 -3.83 8.75
N ALA A 63 -9.61 -3.20 7.75
CA ALA A 63 -10.28 -2.41 6.72
C ALA A 63 -9.85 -2.83 5.32
N LYS A 64 -10.84 -3.02 4.43
CA LYS A 64 -10.61 -3.34 3.02
C LYS A 64 -10.41 -2.06 2.22
N VAL A 65 -9.36 -2.01 1.41
CA VAL A 65 -9.00 -0.88 0.57
C VAL A 65 -9.74 -0.95 -0.76
N ALA A 66 -10.46 0.12 -1.08
CA ALA A 66 -11.15 0.31 -2.35
C ALA A 66 -10.26 1.00 -3.38
N ASP A 67 -9.44 1.96 -2.98
CA ASP A 67 -8.52 2.66 -3.88
C ASP A 67 -7.37 3.27 -3.04
N GLY A 68 -6.28 3.64 -3.68
CA GLY A 68 -5.18 4.31 -3.01
C GLY A 68 -4.28 5.10 -3.95
N ARG A 69 -3.79 6.22 -3.43
CA ARG A 69 -2.89 7.12 -4.16
C ARG A 69 -1.76 7.58 -3.26
N LEU A 70 -0.53 7.39 -3.74
CA LEU A 70 0.67 7.92 -3.10
C LEU A 70 1.26 9.01 -3.99
N VAL A 71 1.44 10.21 -3.44
CA VAL A 71 2.21 11.29 -4.07
C VAL A 71 3.55 11.40 -3.38
N THR A 72 4.62 11.38 -4.16
CA THR A 72 6.00 11.57 -3.72
C THR A 72 6.65 12.70 -4.53
N ASP A 73 7.84 13.13 -4.12
CA ASP A 73 8.64 14.08 -4.92
C ASP A 73 9.06 13.49 -6.29
N GLU A 74 9.06 12.17 -6.44
CA GLU A 74 9.38 11.46 -7.70
C GLU A 74 8.17 11.30 -8.63
N GLY A 75 6.96 11.58 -8.12
CA GLY A 75 5.71 11.50 -8.87
C GLY A 75 4.60 10.74 -8.13
N PRO A 76 3.40 10.68 -8.74
CA PRO A 76 2.28 9.94 -8.20
C PRO A 76 2.36 8.44 -8.52
N HIS A 77 1.79 7.64 -7.63
CA HIS A 77 1.48 6.24 -7.79
C HIS A 77 -0.01 6.05 -7.55
N ASP A 78 -0.74 5.63 -8.59
CA ASP A 78 -2.18 5.36 -8.51
C ASP A 78 -2.37 3.83 -8.41
N ASN A 79 -2.81 3.36 -7.25
CA ASN A 79 -2.93 1.97 -6.78
C ASN A 79 -1.65 1.11 -6.78
N LEU A 80 -0.73 1.30 -7.70
CA LEU A 80 0.43 0.43 -7.88
C LEU A 80 1.69 1.03 -7.24
N LEU A 81 2.16 0.41 -6.16
CA LEU A 81 3.42 0.77 -5.51
C LEU A 81 4.55 -0.15 -5.98
N MET A 82 5.49 0.41 -6.76
CA MET A 82 6.58 -0.32 -7.40
C MET A 82 7.58 -0.85 -6.37
N LEU A 83 7.85 -2.16 -6.36
CA LEU A 83 8.76 -2.78 -5.42
C LEU A 83 10.18 -2.96 -6.01
N PRO A 84 11.23 -2.69 -5.22
CA PRO A 84 11.21 -2.11 -3.88
C PRO A 84 10.83 -0.62 -3.92
N LEU A 85 9.95 -0.18 -3.02
CA LEU A 85 9.62 1.24 -2.87
C LEU A 85 10.29 1.78 -1.62
N SER A 86 11.19 2.73 -1.81
CA SER A 86 11.78 3.53 -0.75
C SER A 86 12.03 4.93 -1.29
N THR A 87 11.37 5.93 -0.71
CA THR A 87 11.57 7.33 -1.11
C THR A 87 11.89 8.19 0.12
N LYS A 88 12.50 9.34 -0.14
CA LYS A 88 12.78 10.40 0.84
C LYS A 88 12.06 11.66 0.38
N GLY A 89 11.87 12.61 1.30
CA GLY A 89 11.18 13.86 0.97
C GLY A 89 9.70 13.79 1.27
N ALA A 90 8.92 14.74 0.77
CA ALA A 90 7.51 14.86 1.16
C ALA A 90 6.68 13.71 0.57
N ILE A 91 5.78 13.14 1.38
CA ILE A 91 4.79 12.18 0.89
C ILE A 91 3.38 12.58 1.29
N GLN A 92 2.42 12.19 0.45
CA GLN A 92 1.00 12.22 0.74
C GLN A 92 0.38 10.90 0.31
N LEU A 93 -0.18 10.14 1.25
CA LEU A 93 -0.88 8.89 1.01
C LEU A 93 -2.36 9.09 1.29
N GLU A 94 -3.19 8.78 0.31
CA GLU A 94 -4.64 8.70 0.45
C GLU A 94 -5.08 7.26 0.20
N ILE A 95 -5.88 6.69 1.09
CA ILE A 95 -6.46 5.35 0.95
C ILE A 95 -7.96 5.47 1.12
N GLU A 96 -8.71 5.12 0.09
CA GLU A 96 -10.16 4.97 0.15
C GLU A 96 -10.51 3.55 0.62
N LEU A 97 -11.39 3.44 1.60
CA LEU A 97 -11.85 2.18 2.12
C LEU A 97 -13.20 1.82 1.53
N PHE A 98 -13.51 0.52 1.44
CA PHE A 98 -14.83 0.05 1.01
C PHE A 98 -15.97 0.51 1.94
N SER A 99 -15.66 0.98 3.16
CA SER A 99 -16.63 1.62 4.06
C SER A 99 -17.03 3.04 3.62
N GLY A 100 -16.30 3.63 2.66
CA GLY A 100 -16.42 5.03 2.25
C GLY A 100 -15.57 6.01 3.07
N GLU A 101 -14.88 5.52 4.11
CA GLU A 101 -13.90 6.31 4.86
C GLU A 101 -12.62 6.52 4.04
N VAL A 102 -11.96 7.67 4.24
CA VAL A 102 -10.71 7.99 3.55
C VAL A 102 -9.61 8.30 4.55
N VAL A 103 -8.55 7.49 4.50
CA VAL A 103 -7.35 7.65 5.33
C VAL A 103 -6.41 8.60 4.61
N ARG A 104 -6.04 9.72 5.25
CA ARG A 104 -5.07 10.67 4.69
C ARG A 104 -3.86 10.74 5.59
N ILE A 105 -2.69 10.49 5.02
CA ILE A 105 -1.41 10.53 5.75
C ILE A 105 -0.47 11.45 5.00
N THR A 106 0.13 12.37 5.74
CA THR A 106 1.27 13.16 5.25
C THR A 106 2.51 12.75 6.03
N GLY A 107 3.69 12.86 5.44
CA GLY A 107 4.92 12.51 6.12
C GLY A 107 6.17 12.90 5.34
N ARG A 108 7.32 12.41 5.80
CA ARG A 108 8.60 12.52 5.12
C ARG A 108 9.23 11.15 4.92
N GLY A 109 9.31 10.72 3.67
CA GLY A 109 9.85 9.42 3.31
C GLY A 109 8.89 8.26 3.59
N LEU A 110 9.09 7.19 2.84
CA LEU A 110 8.26 6.00 2.89
C LEU A 110 9.10 4.79 2.50
N VAL A 111 8.87 3.66 3.18
CA VAL A 111 9.45 2.36 2.84
C VAL A 111 8.35 1.30 2.83
N VAL A 112 8.29 0.52 1.74
CA VAL A 112 7.39 -0.64 1.63
C VAL A 112 8.21 -1.92 1.81
N ARG A 113 7.78 -2.79 2.73
CA ARG A 113 8.45 -4.05 3.05
C ARG A 113 7.49 -5.23 2.96
N PRO A 114 7.72 -6.19 2.06
CA PRO A 114 7.02 -7.47 2.08
C PRO A 114 7.34 -8.24 3.38
N ILE A 115 6.33 -8.89 3.95
CA ILE A 115 6.45 -9.69 5.18
C ILE A 115 6.11 -11.14 4.85
N GLY A 116 7.01 -12.05 5.25
CA GLY A 116 6.81 -13.49 5.10
C GLY A 116 6.83 -13.95 3.64
N ALA A 117 6.35 -15.17 3.40
CA ALA A 117 6.30 -15.77 2.08
C ALA A 117 5.03 -15.34 1.32
N ALA A 118 5.18 -15.03 0.03
CA ALA A 118 4.06 -14.81 -0.86
C ALA A 118 3.34 -16.14 -1.17
N THR A 119 2.03 -16.09 -1.28
CA THR A 119 1.18 -17.22 -1.70
C THR A 119 0.72 -16.99 -3.14
N PHE A 120 0.98 -17.95 -4.03
CA PHE A 120 0.52 -17.87 -5.41
C PHE A 120 -1.01 -17.85 -5.46
N LEU A 121 -1.57 -16.92 -6.24
CA LEU A 121 -3.01 -16.83 -6.47
C LEU A 121 -3.35 -17.32 -7.87
N GLU A 122 -2.73 -16.73 -8.89
CA GLU A 122 -3.11 -16.94 -10.27
C GLU A 122 -2.00 -16.58 -11.26
N GLU A 123 -2.09 -17.15 -12.46
CA GLU A 123 -1.48 -16.53 -13.64
C GLU A 123 -2.41 -15.38 -14.04
N VAL A 124 -1.89 -14.17 -14.26
CA VAL A 124 -2.70 -13.02 -14.70
C VAL A 124 -3.06 -13.24 -16.17
N ALA A 125 -4.08 -14.06 -16.40
CA ALA A 125 -4.63 -14.31 -17.72
C ALA A 125 -5.45 -13.09 -18.11
N GLY A 126 -4.87 -12.23 -18.96
CA GLY A 126 -5.48 -10.96 -19.35
C GLY A 126 -6.96 -11.09 -19.69
N ARG A 127 -7.81 -10.58 -18.80
CA ARG A 127 -9.21 -10.27 -19.08
C ARG A 127 -9.57 -8.95 -18.41
N LEU A 128 -9.94 -8.03 -19.30
CA LEU A 128 -10.70 -6.80 -19.04
C LEU A 128 -12.11 -7.15 -18.56
#